data_AF-A0A168R1Y6-F1
#
_entry.id   AF-A0A168R1Y6-F1
#
_cell.length_a   1.000
_cell.length_b   1.000
_cell.length_c   1.000
_cell.angle_alpha   90.00
_cell.angle_beta   90.00
_cell.angle_gamma   90.00
#
_symmetry.space_group_name_H-M   'P 1'
#
loop_
_entity.id
_entity.type
_entity.pdbx_description
1 polymer ?
#
loop_
_entity_poly.entity_id
_entity_poly.type
_entity_poly.pdbx_seq_one_letter_code
_entity_poly.pdbx_strand_id
1 'polypeptide(L)' 'MNPMDELLKISHLIPFEPLQDINRRIGDWLAMGGKQDDPYIAQQLRYAKRYVREDNGNV' A
#
# COMPACT_ATOMS: atom_id res chain seq x y z
N MET A 1 -9.45 -11.64 1.30
CA MET A 1 -9.50 -10.21 1.68
C MET A 1 -8.80 -9.44 0.57
N ASN A 2 -9.40 -8.39 0.03
CA ASN A 2 -8.84 -7.63 -1.08
C ASN A 2 -7.62 -6.80 -0.57
N PRO A 3 -6.44 -6.90 -1.21
CA PRO A 3 -5.25 -6.17 -0.77
C PRO A 3 -5.41 -4.64 -0.83
N MET A 4 -6.23 -4.11 -1.76
CA MET A 4 -6.56 -2.69 -1.80
C MET A 4 -7.31 -2.24 -0.54
N ASP A 5 -8.31 -3.00 -0.10
CA ASP A 5 -9.09 -2.66 1.09
C ASP A 5 -8.21 -2.61 2.34
N GLU A 6 -7.24 -3.52 2.45
CA GLU A 6 -6.30 -3.53 3.58
C GLU A 6 -5.32 -2.34 3.51
N LEU A 7 -4.90 -1.96 2.30
CA LEU A 7 -4.03 -0.81 2.08
C LEU A 7 -4.71 0.50 2.49
N LEU A 8 -5.99 0.67 2.15
CA LEU A 8 -6.79 1.84 2.56
C LEU A 8 -6.91 1.93 4.08
N LYS A 9 -7.12 0.81 4.78
CA LYS A 9 -7.21 0.77 6.24
C LYS A 9 -5.95 1.27 6.94
N ILE A 10 -4.77 0.94 6.39
CA ILE A 10 -3.49 1.30 7.01
C ILE A 10 -2.89 2.59 6.45
N SER A 11 -3.46 3.18 5.40
CA SER A 11 -2.89 4.33 4.69
C SER A 11 -2.53 5.51 5.59
N HIS A 12 -3.34 5.78 6.62
CA HIS A 12 -3.13 6.84 7.61
C HIS A 12 -1.93 6.61 8.55
N LEU A 13 -1.39 5.39 8.59
CA LEU A 13 -0.22 4.99 9.38
C LEU A 13 1.08 4.99 8.55
N ILE A 14 0.99 5.30 7.25
CA ILE A 14 2.14 5.29 6.34
C ILE A 14 2.68 6.72 6.23
N PRO A 15 4.01 6.94 6.34
CA PRO A 15 4.61 8.24 6.08
C PRO A 15 4.27 8.76 4.68
N PHE A 16 4.23 10.09 4.53
CA PHE A 16 3.76 10.75 3.31
C PHE A 16 4.49 10.30 2.04
N GLU A 17 5.83 10.27 2.06
CA GLU A 17 6.63 9.92 0.88
C GLU A 17 6.36 8.47 0.39
N PRO A 18 6.48 7.42 1.22
CA PRO A 18 6.08 6.06 0.82
C PRO A 18 4.62 5.96 0.37
N LEU A 19 3.69 6.64 1.05
CA LEU A 19 2.26 6.61 0.67
C LEU A 19 2.04 7.21 -0.73
N GLN A 20 2.73 8.30 -1.06
CA GLN A 20 2.66 8.93 -2.36
C GLN A 20 3.21 8.02 -3.47
N ASP A 21 4.32 7.33 -3.25
CA ASP A 21 4.88 6.38 -4.24
C ASP A 21 3.94 5.19 -4.48
N ILE A 22 3.37 4.64 -3.40
CA ILE A 22 2.38 3.56 -3.47
C ILE A 22 1.16 4.00 -4.29
N ASN A 23 0.61 5.19 -4.00
CA ASN A 23 -0.55 5.71 -4.73
C ASN A 23 -0.27 5.86 -6.22
N ARG A 24 0.93 6.39 -6.58
CA ARG A 24 1.35 6.52 -7.98
C ARG A 24 1.43 5.17 -8.67
N ARG A 25 2.12 4.19 -8.07
CA ARG A 25 2.28 2.83 -8.63
C ARG A 25 0.95 2.11 -8.84
N ILE A 26 0.04 2.23 -7.88
CA ILE A 26 -1.30 1.67 -7.99
C ILE A 26 -2.08 2.37 -9.10
N GLY A 27 -2.02 3.71 -9.16
CA GLY A 27 -2.65 4.49 -10.23
C GLY A 27 -2.18 4.06 -11.62
N ASP A 28 -0.86 3.94 -11.81
CA ASP A 28 -0.25 3.48 -13.05
C ASP A 28 -0.70 2.05 -13.40
N TRP A 29 -0.71 1.13 -12.42
CA TRP A 29 -1.14 -0.24 -12.62
C TRP A 29 -2.60 -0.34 -13.08
N LEU A 30 -3.50 0.40 -12.43
CA LEU A 30 -4.92 0.43 -12.78
C LEU A 30 -5.14 1.06 -14.16
N ALA A 31 -4.38 2.12 -14.50
CA ALA A 31 -4.43 2.76 -15.82
C ALA A 31 -4.00 1.80 -16.96
N MET A 32 -3.13 0.84 -16.66
CA MET A 32 -2.69 -0.21 -17.60
C MET A 32 -3.67 -1.40 -17.68
N GLY A 33 -4.81 -1.34 -16.98
CA GLY A 33 -5.82 -2.42 -16.96
C GLY A 33 -5.63 -3.45 -15.85
N GLY A 34 -4.72 -3.19 -14.90
CA GLY A 34 -4.57 -3.98 -13.69
C GLY A 34 -5.79 -3.88 -12.77
N LYS A 35 -5.92 -4.84 -11.86
CA LYS A 35 -7.03 -4.95 -10.90
C LYS A 35 -6.58 -4.72 -9.47
N GLN A 36 -7.54 -4.32 -8.63
CA GLN A 36 -7.32 -4.05 -7.22
C GLN A 36 -6.94 -5.29 -6.41
N ASP A 37 -7.30 -6.48 -6.88
CA ASP A 37 -7.01 -7.78 -6.26
C ASP A 37 -5.78 -8.48 -6.84
N ASP A 38 -5.07 -7.82 -7.77
CA ASP A 38 -3.88 -8.40 -8.40
C ASP A 38 -2.74 -8.65 -7.40
N PRO A 39 -1.88 -9.65 -7.67
CA PRO A 39 -0.67 -9.89 -6.89
C PRO A 39 0.24 -8.66 -6.73
N TYR A 40 0.20 -7.74 -7.70
CA TYR A 40 0.92 -6.47 -7.64
C TYR A 40 0.43 -5.57 -6.50
N ILE A 41 -0.89 -5.46 -6.28
CA ILE A 41 -1.45 -4.67 -5.18
C ILE A 41 -1.08 -5.32 -3.83
N ALA A 42 -1.08 -6.66 -3.76
CA ALA A 42 -0.58 -7.36 -2.58
C ALA A 42 0.91 -7.09 -2.30
N GLN A 43 1.72 -6.84 -3.34
CA GLN A 43 3.11 -6.40 -3.18
C GLN A 43 3.20 -4.99 -2.59
N GLN A 44 2.41 -4.04 -3.09
CA GLN A 44 2.35 -2.67 -2.54
C GLN A 44 1.90 -2.69 -1.07
N LEU A 45 0.92 -3.53 -0.72
CA LEU A 45 0.47 -3.74 0.65
C LEU A 45 1.56 -4.30 1.58
N ARG A 46 2.34 -5.29 1.12
CA ARG A 46 3.47 -5.82 1.91
C ARG A 46 4.53 -4.75 2.18
N TYR A 47 4.77 -3.88 1.22
CA TYR A 47 5.69 -2.76 1.36
C TYR A 47 5.14 -1.73 2.36
N ALA A 48 3.88 -1.33 2.23
CA ALA A 48 3.17 -0.45 3.16
C ALA A 48 3.24 -0.94 4.62
N LYS A 49 3.02 -2.24 4.85
CA LYS A 49 3.04 -2.86 6.18
C LYS A 49 4.39 -2.77 6.89
N ARG A 50 5.51 -2.53 6.18
CA ARG A 50 6.82 -2.35 6.81
C ARG A 50 6.84 -1.08 7.66
N TYR A 51 6.30 0.02 7.14
CA TYR A 51 6.23 1.31 7.82
C TYR A 51 5.33 1.28 9.05
N VAL A 52 4.21 0.56 8.97
CA VAL A 52 3.29 0.39 10.13
C VAL A 52 3.94 -0.41 11.26
N ARG A 53 4.79 -1.39 10.93
CA ARG A 53 5.50 -2.19 11.95
C ARG A 53 6.62 -1.42 12.62
N GLU A 54 7.29 -0.54 11.89
CA GLU A 54 8.37 0.31 12.41
C GLU A 54 7.84 1.39 13.37
N ASP A 55 6.64 1.92 13.13
CA ASP A 55 5.98 2.89 14.03
C ASP A 55 5.60 2.28 15.40
N ASN A 56 5.33 0.97 15.46
CA ASN A 56 4.98 0.25 16.69
C ASN A 56 6.20 -0.33 17.46
N GLY A 57 7.43 -0.09 16.98
CA GLY A 57 8.68 -0.60 17.57
C GLY A 57 9.54 0.44 18.29
N ASN A 58 9.11 1.70 18.33
CA ASN A 58 9.74 2.77 19.09
C ASN A 58 8.94 3.04 20.37
N VAL A 59 9.05 2.13 21.35
CA VAL A 59 8.72 2.35 22.77
C VAL A 59 9.82 1.75 23.63
#